data_AF-A0AAJ1R0B3-F1
#
_entry.id   AF-A0AAJ1R0B3-F1
#
_cell.length_a   1.000
_cell.length_b   1.000
_cell.length_c   1.000
_cell.angle_alpha   90.00
_cell.angle_beta   90.00
_cell.angle_gamma   90.00
#
_symmetry.space_group_name_H-M   'P 1'
#
loop_
_entity.id
_entity.type
_entity.pdbx_description
1 polymer ?
#
loop_
_entity_poly.entity_id
_entity_poly.type
_entity_poly.pdbx_seq_one_letter_code
_entity_poly.pdbx_strand_id
1 'polypeptide(L)'
;MRKLSYVLLLLSLISCKNKSSVFEVKINHVSKNIIDELKHLKEEETNFSGLLYKDEKYEVRKSCSGEWGGTVYFKNRQNNVIHYAAATCPVSVNKINGKYYVSNSLAHMQGFSEILEISDPEKMEITKKIPVYHPDIITREYESESTLGTKKILDTTRVLIISSFVYNKKLYSIISGIDGTKTTISELKNNRFETVTELPEKIFYSEPIIVKKAENDLELYFQHPQKGIMKLHDNKIQITYYEK
;
A
#
# COMPACT_ATOMS: atom_id res chain seq x y z
N MET A 1 51.82 -10.87 37.73
CA MET A 1 51.01 -9.63 37.77
C MET A 1 50.22 -9.50 36.48
N ARG A 2 48.91 -9.30 36.62
CA ARG A 2 47.86 -9.24 35.59
C ARG A 2 48.15 -8.21 34.48
N LYS A 3 48.50 -8.62 33.26
CA LYS A 3 48.38 -7.78 32.06
C LYS A 3 48.23 -8.63 30.80
N LEU A 4 47.18 -9.45 30.70
CA LEU A 4 46.87 -10.14 29.44
C LEU A 4 45.36 -10.48 29.37
N SER A 5 44.48 -9.50 29.54
CA SER A 5 43.03 -9.77 29.47
C SER A 5 42.16 -8.58 29.04
N TYR A 6 42.73 -7.54 28.41
CA TYR A 6 41.93 -6.39 27.96
C TYR A 6 41.99 -6.09 26.46
N VAL A 7 42.86 -6.77 25.69
CA VAL A 7 43.00 -6.48 24.24
C VAL A 7 42.02 -7.29 23.39
N LEU A 8 41.50 -8.42 23.87
CA LEU A 8 40.54 -9.24 23.11
C LEU A 8 39.08 -8.74 23.18
N LEU A 9 38.75 -7.82 24.09
CA LEU A 9 37.39 -7.30 24.24
C LEU A 9 37.11 -6.03 23.41
N LEU A 10 38.13 -5.47 22.75
CA LEU A 10 38.04 -4.20 22.00
C LEU A 10 37.82 -4.38 20.49
N LEU A 11 37.82 -5.62 19.98
CA LEU A 11 37.63 -5.91 18.55
C LEU A 11 36.20 -6.34 18.19
N SER A 12 35.28 -6.43 19.15
CA SER A 12 33.85 -6.72 18.88
C SER A 12 32.99 -5.48 18.57
N LEU A 13 33.58 -4.27 18.60
CA LEU A 13 32.84 -3.01 18.40
C LEU A 13 32.91 -2.44 16.97
N ILE A 14 33.55 -3.13 16.02
CA ILE A 14 33.64 -2.66 14.63
C ILE A 14 32.90 -3.60 13.69
N SER A 15 31.59 -3.68 13.86
CA SER A 15 30.70 -4.04 12.75
C SER A 15 29.32 -3.40 12.89
N CYS A 16 29.28 -2.10 13.20
CA CYS A 16 28.18 -1.28 12.68
C CYS A 16 28.46 -1.01 11.20
N LYS A 17 28.26 -2.03 10.36
CA LYS A 17 27.93 -1.75 8.96
C LYS A 17 26.60 -1.01 9.03
N ASN A 18 26.61 0.31 8.82
CA ASN A 18 25.40 1.04 8.49
C ASN A 18 24.71 0.24 7.39
N LYS A 19 23.60 -0.41 7.73
CA LYS A 19 22.81 -1.16 6.77
C LYS A 19 22.38 -0.11 5.74
N SER A 20 22.94 -0.19 4.53
CA SER A 20 22.56 0.72 3.45
C SER A 20 21.05 0.69 3.36
N SER A 21 20.41 1.85 3.54
CA SER A 21 18.96 1.95 3.38
C SER A 21 18.63 1.54 1.94
N VAL A 22 17.61 0.69 1.78
CA VAL A 22 17.14 0.29 0.44
C VAL A 22 16.56 1.50 -0.30
N PHE A 23 15.97 2.44 0.45
CA PHE A 23 15.36 3.65 -0.08
C PHE A 23 16.07 4.90 0.42
N GLU A 24 16.30 5.85 -0.49
CA GLU A 24 16.79 7.18 -0.17
C GLU A 24 15.61 8.10 0.17
N VAL A 25 15.59 8.65 1.38
CA VAL A 25 14.51 9.53 1.84
C VAL A 25 15.00 10.98 1.87
N LYS A 26 14.25 11.87 1.23
CA LYS A 26 14.45 13.33 1.28
C LYS A 26 13.19 14.01 1.76
N ILE A 27 13.35 14.98 2.65
CA ILE A 27 12.25 15.80 3.17
C ILE A 27 12.49 17.25 2.78
N ASN A 28 11.44 17.88 2.27
CA ASN A 28 11.42 19.27 1.89
C ASN A 28 10.24 19.98 2.57
N HIS A 29 10.42 21.25 2.87
CA HIS A 29 9.35 22.15 3.30
C HIS A 29 9.23 23.28 2.27
N VAL A 30 8.00 23.60 1.88
CA VAL A 30 7.73 24.65 0.90
C VAL A 30 6.64 25.59 1.41
N SER A 31 6.86 26.90 1.22
CA SER A 31 5.87 27.93 1.53
C SER A 31 4.88 28.13 0.37
N LYS A 32 4.25 27.04 -0.06
CA LYS A 32 3.24 26.99 -1.13
C LYS A 32 1.94 26.40 -0.59
N ASN A 33 0.83 26.65 -1.30
CA ASN A 33 -0.45 26.03 -0.99
C ASN A 33 -0.58 24.67 -1.69
N ILE A 34 -0.86 23.61 -0.95
CA ILE A 34 -1.05 22.27 -1.54
C ILE A 34 -2.23 22.22 -2.53
N ILE A 35 -3.19 23.13 -2.40
CA ILE A 35 -4.37 23.19 -3.28
C ILE A 35 -3.96 23.34 -4.75
N ASP A 36 -2.86 24.02 -5.05
CA ASP A 36 -2.39 24.16 -6.43
C ASP A 36 -1.92 22.82 -7.02
N GLU A 37 -1.33 21.94 -6.20
CA GLU A 37 -0.97 20.59 -6.62
C GLU A 37 -2.23 19.71 -6.80
N LEU A 38 -3.20 19.84 -5.89
CA LEU A 38 -4.43 19.05 -5.92
C LEU A 38 -5.32 19.38 -7.12
N LYS A 39 -5.32 20.63 -7.62
CA LYS A 39 -6.06 21.04 -8.83
C LYS A 39 -5.63 20.29 -10.09
N HIS A 40 -4.42 19.74 -10.12
CA HIS A 40 -3.90 19.00 -11.26
C HIS A 40 -4.26 17.51 -11.22
N LEU A 41 -4.84 17.02 -10.13
CA LEU A 41 -5.30 15.65 -10.02
C LEU A 41 -6.57 15.44 -10.85
N LYS A 42 -6.53 14.42 -11.71
CA LYS A 42 -7.74 13.94 -12.39
C LYS A 42 -8.32 12.78 -11.61
N GLU A 43 -9.64 12.78 -11.43
CA GLU A 43 -10.33 11.79 -10.60
C GLU A 43 -10.05 10.35 -11.05
N GLU A 44 -10.00 10.11 -12.37
CA GLU A 44 -9.71 8.82 -12.98
C GLU A 44 -8.28 8.29 -12.73
N GLU A 45 -7.36 9.17 -12.31
CA GLU A 45 -5.99 8.82 -11.94
C GLU A 45 -5.85 8.53 -10.43
N THR A 46 -6.91 8.75 -9.65
CA THR A 46 -6.93 8.56 -8.19
C THR A 46 -7.66 7.30 -7.75
N ASN A 47 -7.34 6.84 -6.54
CA ASN A 47 -8.06 5.78 -5.84
C ASN A 47 -9.55 6.11 -5.54
N PHE A 48 -10.00 7.36 -5.65
CA PHE A 48 -11.41 7.73 -5.48
C PHE A 48 -12.31 7.17 -6.59
N SER A 49 -11.79 7.05 -7.81
CA SER A 49 -12.51 6.40 -8.94
C SER A 49 -12.72 4.88 -8.75
N GLY A 50 -12.20 4.34 -7.65
CA GLY A 50 -12.12 2.91 -7.36
C GLY A 50 -11.07 2.18 -8.19
N LEU A 51 -10.37 2.84 -9.13
CA LEU A 51 -9.29 2.24 -9.90
C LEU A 51 -8.05 2.04 -9.02
N LEU A 52 -7.50 0.82 -9.03
CA LEU A 52 -6.28 0.47 -8.28
C LEU A 52 -5.11 0.12 -9.17
N TYR A 53 -5.38 -0.46 -10.34
CA TYR A 53 -4.35 -0.95 -11.23
C TYR A 53 -4.87 -1.15 -12.65
N LYS A 54 -3.96 -1.07 -13.61
CA LYS A 54 -4.24 -1.33 -15.02
C LYS A 54 -3.02 -1.90 -15.69
N ASP A 55 -3.21 -2.99 -16.42
CA ASP A 55 -2.21 -3.52 -17.35
C ASP A 55 -2.85 -3.83 -18.72
N GLU A 56 -2.14 -4.58 -19.55
CA GLU A 56 -2.60 -4.99 -20.88
C GLU A 56 -3.87 -5.85 -20.84
N LYS A 57 -4.03 -6.69 -19.81
CA LYS A 57 -5.12 -7.68 -19.73
C LYS A 57 -6.27 -7.22 -18.84
N TYR A 58 -5.99 -6.53 -17.74
CA TYR A 58 -6.99 -6.18 -16.74
C TYR A 58 -7.01 -4.69 -16.39
N GLU A 59 -8.21 -4.20 -16.14
CA GLU A 59 -8.47 -3.03 -15.31
C GLU A 59 -8.96 -3.52 -13.94
N VAL A 60 -8.32 -3.08 -12.86
CA VAL A 60 -8.60 -3.56 -11.51
C VAL A 60 -9.22 -2.45 -10.68
N ARG A 61 -10.42 -2.71 -10.17
CA ARG A 61 -11.20 -1.75 -9.37
C ARG A 61 -11.56 -2.32 -8.01
N LYS A 62 -12.02 -1.47 -7.10
CA LYS A 62 -12.45 -1.85 -5.76
C LYS A 62 -13.84 -1.35 -5.37
N SER A 63 -14.42 -2.04 -4.40
CA SER A 63 -15.37 -1.50 -3.43
C SER A 63 -14.83 -1.67 -2.01
N CYS A 64 -15.30 -0.84 -1.08
CA CYS A 64 -14.95 -0.89 0.33
C CYS A 64 -16.16 -0.42 1.12
N SER A 65 -16.64 -1.28 1.99
CA SER A 65 -17.77 -1.05 2.88
C SER A 65 -17.33 -1.02 4.35
N GLY A 66 -16.06 -0.65 4.58
CA GLY A 66 -15.45 -0.62 5.90
C GLY A 66 -15.42 -2.02 6.53
N GLU A 67 -15.98 -2.12 7.73
CA GLU A 67 -16.04 -3.38 8.48
C GLU A 67 -16.91 -4.45 7.80
N TRP A 68 -17.78 -4.03 6.89
CA TRP A 68 -18.67 -4.93 6.16
C TRP A 68 -18.02 -5.60 4.96
N GLY A 69 -16.73 -5.32 4.72
CA GLY A 69 -15.92 -5.97 3.71
C GLY A 69 -15.53 -5.05 2.56
N GLY A 70 -15.18 -5.67 1.45
CA GLY A 70 -14.72 -5.02 0.25
C GLY A 70 -14.55 -6.07 -0.85
N THR A 71 -14.44 -5.61 -2.08
CA THR A 71 -14.31 -6.49 -3.23
C THR A 71 -13.26 -5.94 -4.17
N VAL A 72 -12.42 -6.82 -4.71
CA VAL A 72 -11.54 -6.49 -5.83
C VAL A 72 -12.12 -7.07 -7.12
N TYR A 73 -12.16 -6.24 -8.17
CA TYR A 73 -12.72 -6.58 -9.47
C TYR A 73 -11.65 -6.53 -10.53
N PHE A 74 -11.42 -7.63 -11.23
CA PHE A 74 -10.52 -7.76 -12.39
C PHE A 74 -11.35 -7.82 -13.66
N LYS A 75 -11.53 -6.69 -14.32
CA LYS A 75 -12.20 -6.62 -15.62
C LYS A 75 -11.22 -6.93 -16.73
N ASN A 76 -11.40 -8.06 -17.41
CA ASN A 76 -10.61 -8.40 -18.59
C ASN A 76 -10.93 -7.43 -19.73
N ARG A 77 -9.91 -6.78 -20.27
CA ARG A 77 -10.05 -5.70 -21.26
C ARG A 77 -10.36 -6.20 -22.68
N GLN A 78 -10.14 -7.49 -22.95
CA GLN A 78 -10.37 -8.10 -24.26
C GLN A 78 -11.80 -8.61 -24.40
N ASN A 79 -12.35 -9.26 -23.37
CA ASN A 79 -13.67 -9.89 -23.42
C ASN A 79 -14.71 -9.27 -22.47
N ASN A 80 -14.32 -8.25 -21.68
CA ASN A 80 -15.16 -7.55 -20.69
C ASN A 80 -15.71 -8.41 -19.54
N VAL A 81 -15.25 -9.66 -19.38
CA VAL A 81 -15.62 -10.50 -18.23
C VAL A 81 -15.00 -9.91 -16.96
N ILE A 82 -15.80 -9.77 -15.90
CA ILE A 82 -15.35 -9.26 -14.61
C ILE A 82 -15.22 -10.43 -13.66
N HIS A 83 -13.99 -10.67 -13.21
CA HIS A 83 -13.70 -11.61 -12.15
C HIS A 83 -13.60 -10.87 -10.82
N TYR A 84 -14.05 -11.45 -9.72
CA TYR A 84 -14.03 -10.77 -8.44
C TYR A 84 -13.78 -11.70 -7.25
N ALA A 85 -13.30 -11.13 -6.16
CA ALA A 85 -13.12 -11.82 -4.90
C ALA A 85 -13.23 -10.85 -3.72
N ALA A 86 -13.54 -11.39 -2.55
CA ALA A 86 -13.50 -10.70 -1.28
C ALA A 86 -12.11 -10.10 -1.03
N ALA A 87 -12.07 -8.82 -0.69
CA ALA A 87 -10.84 -8.10 -0.37
C ALA A 87 -11.22 -6.87 0.49
N THR A 88 -11.04 -6.95 1.80
CA THR A 88 -11.53 -5.93 2.74
C THR A 88 -10.78 -4.61 2.57
N CYS A 89 -11.44 -3.64 1.95
CA CYS A 89 -10.91 -2.30 1.66
C CYS A 89 -9.52 -2.33 1.00
N PRO A 90 -9.45 -2.72 -0.28
CA PRO A 90 -8.20 -2.76 -1.01
C PRO A 90 -7.63 -1.34 -1.17
N VAL A 91 -6.32 -1.19 -1.04
CA VAL A 91 -5.63 0.11 -1.16
C VAL A 91 -4.62 0.14 -2.31
N SER A 92 -4.17 -1.03 -2.77
CA SER A 92 -3.26 -1.11 -3.92
C SER A 92 -3.23 -2.52 -4.52
N VAL A 93 -2.91 -2.58 -5.82
CA VAL A 93 -2.68 -3.82 -6.56
C VAL A 93 -1.35 -3.70 -7.30
N ASN A 94 -0.53 -4.74 -7.22
CA ASN A 94 0.79 -4.82 -7.84
C ASN A 94 0.96 -6.14 -8.59
N LYS A 95 1.71 -6.16 -9.69
CA LYS A 95 2.01 -7.38 -10.44
C LYS A 95 3.48 -7.76 -10.35
N ILE A 96 3.75 -9.00 -9.94
CA ILE A 96 5.11 -9.56 -9.86
C ILE A 96 5.10 -10.95 -10.48
N ASN A 97 5.97 -11.16 -11.47
CA ASN A 97 6.12 -12.45 -12.17
C ASN A 97 4.78 -13.06 -12.64
N GLY A 98 3.89 -12.21 -13.18
CA GLY A 98 2.59 -12.64 -13.70
C GLY A 98 1.47 -12.79 -12.66
N LYS A 99 1.78 -12.70 -11.36
CA LYS A 99 0.79 -12.76 -10.28
C LYS A 99 0.43 -11.38 -9.76
N TYR A 100 -0.80 -11.23 -9.28
CA TYR A 100 -1.26 -10.00 -8.65
C TYR A 100 -1.23 -10.12 -7.13
N TYR A 101 -0.87 -9.01 -6.48
CA TYR A 101 -0.82 -8.86 -5.05
C TYR A 101 -1.76 -7.71 -4.67
N VAL A 102 -2.82 -8.04 -3.94
CA VAL A 102 -3.84 -7.07 -3.50
C VAL A 102 -3.58 -6.77 -2.03
N SER A 103 -3.24 -5.52 -1.74
CA SER A 103 -3.04 -5.04 -0.36
C SER A 103 -4.34 -4.47 0.16
N ASN A 104 -4.82 -5.02 1.27
CA ASN A 104 -6.07 -4.70 1.94
C ASN A 104 -5.75 -4.02 3.27
N SER A 105 -6.53 -2.99 3.63
CA SER A 105 -6.27 -2.19 4.83
C SER A 105 -7.57 -1.63 5.40
N LEU A 106 -7.85 -1.96 6.65
CA LEU A 106 -9.02 -1.49 7.37
C LEU A 106 -8.59 -0.79 8.67
N ALA A 107 -8.80 0.52 8.71
CA ALA A 107 -8.52 1.38 9.87
C ALA A 107 -9.63 1.29 10.94
N HIS A 108 -9.96 0.08 11.40
CA HIS A 108 -10.94 -0.16 12.46
C HIS A 108 -10.30 -0.84 13.68
N MET A 109 -10.70 -0.44 14.89
CA MET A 109 -10.13 -0.90 16.17
C MET A 109 -8.59 -0.90 16.18
N GLN A 110 -7.98 -2.08 16.20
CA GLN A 110 -6.52 -2.26 16.22
C GLN A 110 -5.90 -2.21 14.82
N GLY A 111 -6.67 -1.89 13.79
CA GLY A 111 -6.21 -1.89 12.40
C GLY A 111 -5.98 -3.31 11.91
N PHE A 112 -6.42 -3.56 10.67
CA PHE A 112 -6.26 -4.83 10.01
C PHE A 112 -5.60 -4.62 8.66
N SER A 113 -4.65 -5.48 8.31
CA SER A 113 -4.03 -5.50 7.00
C SER A 113 -3.87 -6.93 6.50
N GLU A 114 -4.11 -7.10 5.22
CA GLU A 114 -4.02 -8.39 4.54
C GLU A 114 -3.37 -8.20 3.17
N ILE A 115 -2.66 -9.22 2.70
CA ILE A 115 -2.24 -9.30 1.30
C ILE A 115 -2.74 -10.60 0.69
N LEU A 116 -3.44 -10.48 -0.42
CA LEU A 116 -3.91 -11.60 -1.25
C LEU A 116 -2.99 -11.76 -2.47
N GLU A 117 -2.53 -12.98 -2.72
CA GLU A 117 -1.94 -13.39 -4.00
C GLU A 117 -3.05 -13.94 -4.91
N ILE A 118 -3.11 -13.46 -6.14
CA ILE A 118 -4.00 -13.94 -7.20
C ILE A 118 -3.11 -14.36 -8.37
N SER A 119 -2.99 -15.68 -8.57
CA SER A 119 -2.16 -16.23 -9.64
C SER A 119 -2.83 -16.16 -11.01
N ASP A 120 -4.16 -16.27 -11.04
CA ASP A 120 -4.95 -16.23 -12.27
C ASP A 120 -6.35 -15.69 -11.95
N PRO A 121 -6.66 -14.44 -12.32
CA PRO A 121 -7.98 -13.86 -12.10
C PRO A 121 -9.11 -14.67 -12.75
N GLU A 122 -8.85 -15.44 -13.81
CA GLU A 122 -9.90 -16.21 -14.50
C GLU A 122 -10.46 -17.37 -13.66
N LYS A 123 -9.77 -17.71 -12.57
CA LYS A 123 -10.22 -18.74 -11.62
C LYS A 123 -11.10 -18.18 -10.50
N MET A 124 -11.32 -16.87 -10.43
CA MET A 124 -12.22 -16.27 -9.45
C MET A 124 -13.67 -16.26 -9.97
N GLU A 125 -14.62 -15.95 -9.09
CA GLU A 125 -16.03 -15.81 -9.47
C GLU A 125 -16.23 -14.71 -10.51
N ILE A 126 -17.31 -14.84 -11.31
CA ILE A 126 -17.63 -13.91 -12.39
C ILE A 126 -18.88 -13.10 -12.10
N THR A 127 -18.87 -11.83 -12.48
CA THR A 127 -20.05 -10.96 -12.46
C THR A 127 -20.21 -10.24 -13.80
N LYS A 128 -21.43 -9.82 -14.09
CA LYS A 128 -21.76 -9.01 -15.28
C LYS A 128 -21.51 -7.52 -15.06
N LYS A 129 -21.52 -7.06 -13.81
CA LYS A 129 -21.35 -5.63 -13.48
C LYS A 129 -20.73 -5.47 -12.09
N ILE A 130 -19.96 -4.40 -11.93
CA ILE A 130 -19.55 -3.91 -10.62
C ILE A 130 -20.78 -3.23 -10.00
N PRO A 131 -21.21 -3.61 -8.78
CA PRO A 131 -22.31 -2.95 -8.10
C PRO A 131 -22.01 -1.45 -7.92
N VAL A 132 -23.02 -0.62 -8.16
CA VAL A 132 -22.97 0.82 -7.84
C VAL A 132 -23.59 0.97 -6.46
N TYR A 133 -22.93 1.74 -5.59
CA TYR A 133 -23.46 2.08 -4.29
C TYR A 133 -24.86 2.71 -4.43
N HIS A 134 -25.80 2.23 -3.63
CA HIS A 134 -27.16 2.70 -3.54
C HIS A 134 -27.52 2.81 -2.04
N PRO A 135 -28.02 3.96 -1.58
CA PRO A 135 -28.26 4.20 -0.15
C PRO A 135 -29.28 3.23 0.47
N ASP A 136 -30.15 2.62 -0.35
CA ASP A 136 -31.24 1.73 0.11
C ASP A 136 -30.84 0.25 0.23
N ILE A 137 -29.62 -0.14 -0.14
CA ILE A 137 -29.14 -1.53 -0.01
C ILE A 137 -28.19 -1.60 1.19
N ILE A 138 -28.34 -2.65 1.99
CA ILE A 138 -27.47 -2.89 3.15
C ILE A 138 -26.04 -3.03 2.64
N THR A 139 -25.11 -2.26 3.22
CA THR A 139 -23.74 -2.10 2.70
C THR A 139 -23.01 -3.43 2.53
N ARG A 140 -23.32 -4.44 3.37
CA ARG A 140 -22.76 -5.78 3.29
C ARG A 140 -23.20 -6.59 2.06
N GLU A 141 -24.39 -6.36 1.53
CA GLU A 141 -24.91 -7.12 0.38
C GLU A 141 -24.21 -6.78 -0.95
N TYR A 142 -23.40 -5.70 -0.95
CA TYR A 142 -22.57 -5.32 -2.09
C TYR A 142 -21.27 -6.09 -2.21
N GLU A 143 -20.77 -6.59 -1.09
CA GLU A 143 -19.42 -7.09 -1.02
C GLU A 143 -19.38 -8.60 -1.23
N SER A 144 -18.38 -9.03 -1.97
CA SER A 144 -18.14 -10.44 -2.21
C SER A 144 -17.75 -11.13 -0.92
N GLU A 145 -18.31 -12.32 -0.71
CA GLU A 145 -17.83 -13.28 0.28
C GLU A 145 -16.92 -14.36 -0.36
N SER A 146 -16.73 -14.31 -1.68
CA SER A 146 -15.97 -15.33 -2.42
C SER A 146 -14.48 -15.18 -2.22
N THR A 147 -13.83 -16.28 -1.84
CA THR A 147 -12.36 -16.37 -1.76
C THR A 147 -11.78 -17.20 -2.91
N LEU A 148 -12.60 -17.58 -3.89
CA LEU A 148 -12.18 -18.42 -5.00
C LEU A 148 -11.06 -17.75 -5.80
N GLY A 149 -10.00 -18.49 -6.11
CA GLY A 149 -8.86 -18.00 -6.90
C GLY A 149 -7.89 -17.07 -6.14
N THR A 150 -8.13 -16.80 -4.86
CA THR A 150 -7.23 -16.01 -4.01
C THR A 150 -6.44 -16.89 -3.04
N LYS A 151 -5.25 -16.42 -2.67
CA LYS A 151 -4.44 -17.01 -1.60
C LYS A 151 -4.00 -15.92 -0.65
N LYS A 152 -4.44 -16.00 0.60
CA LYS A 152 -3.94 -15.10 1.65
C LYS A 152 -2.48 -15.40 1.95
N ILE A 153 -1.61 -14.39 1.82
CA ILE A 153 -0.16 -14.51 2.10
C ILE A 153 0.30 -13.63 3.25
N LEU A 154 -0.55 -12.73 3.72
CA LEU A 154 -0.35 -11.96 4.92
C LEU A 154 -1.71 -11.71 5.56
N ASP A 155 -1.79 -11.88 6.88
CA ASP A 155 -2.95 -11.54 7.71
C ASP A 155 -2.40 -10.99 9.03
N THR A 156 -2.62 -9.71 9.29
CA THR A 156 -1.99 -9.06 10.44
C THR A 156 -2.83 -7.92 10.99
N THR A 157 -2.64 -7.65 12.28
CA THR A 157 -3.28 -6.55 13.00
C THR A 157 -2.23 -5.55 13.48
N ARG A 158 -2.66 -4.38 13.97
CA ARG A 158 -1.79 -3.33 14.54
C ARG A 158 -0.91 -2.60 13.53
N VAL A 159 -1.07 -2.91 12.25
CA VAL A 159 -0.44 -2.21 11.13
C VAL A 159 -1.48 -1.92 10.06
N LEU A 160 -1.34 -0.77 9.42
CA LEU A 160 -2.16 -0.36 8.29
C LEU A 160 -1.26 -0.21 7.06
N ILE A 161 -1.55 -0.97 6.01
CA ILE A 161 -0.96 -0.73 4.70
C ILE A 161 -1.61 0.54 4.14
N ILE A 162 -0.79 1.55 3.86
CA ILE A 162 -1.24 2.80 3.22
C ILE A 162 -1.27 2.61 1.71
N SER A 163 -0.20 2.04 1.16
CA SER A 163 -0.09 1.63 -0.23
C SER A 163 1.06 0.63 -0.37
N SER A 164 1.18 0.01 -1.52
CA SER A 164 2.25 -0.93 -1.83
C SER A 164 2.74 -0.78 -3.27
N PHE A 165 4.01 -1.11 -3.49
CA PHE A 165 4.72 -0.88 -4.74
C PHE A 165 5.75 -1.98 -5.00
N VAL A 166 6.18 -2.12 -6.24
CA VAL A 166 7.20 -3.11 -6.64
C VAL A 166 8.53 -2.41 -6.88
N TYR A 167 9.58 -2.94 -6.27
CA TYR A 167 10.95 -2.54 -6.57
C TYR A 167 11.82 -3.80 -6.63
N ASN A 168 12.68 -3.92 -7.66
CA ASN A 168 13.54 -5.10 -7.86
C ASN A 168 12.80 -6.46 -7.73
N LYS A 169 11.60 -6.56 -8.33
CA LYS A 169 10.71 -7.76 -8.30
C LYS A 169 10.29 -8.21 -6.89
N LYS A 170 10.31 -7.30 -5.92
CA LYS A 170 9.84 -7.52 -4.56
C LYS A 170 8.71 -6.55 -4.23
N LEU A 171 7.78 -7.01 -3.39
CA LEU A 171 6.67 -6.20 -2.91
C LEU A 171 7.11 -5.43 -1.65
N TYR A 172 6.94 -4.12 -1.69
CA TYR A 172 7.13 -3.24 -0.55
C TYR A 172 5.83 -2.55 -0.19
N SER A 173 5.62 -2.30 1.09
CA SER A 173 4.45 -1.59 1.60
C SER A 173 4.89 -0.38 2.41
N ILE A 174 4.18 0.74 2.19
CA ILE A 174 4.16 1.88 3.10
C ILE A 174 3.20 1.52 4.22
N ILE A 175 3.71 1.44 5.45
CA ILE A 175 2.94 0.97 6.60
C ILE A 175 2.88 2.07 7.64
N SER A 176 1.69 2.33 8.18
CA SER A 176 1.53 3.06 9.43
C SER A 176 1.31 2.10 10.58
N GLY A 177 2.17 2.15 11.60
CA GLY A 177 1.95 1.43 12.85
C GLY A 177 0.78 2.04 13.64
N ILE A 178 0.00 1.20 14.32
CA ILE A 178 -1.10 1.68 15.16
C ILE A 178 -0.65 2.15 16.55
N ASP A 179 0.57 1.82 16.95
CA ASP A 179 1.25 2.46 18.09
C ASP A 179 1.44 3.97 17.88
N GLY A 180 1.23 4.45 16.65
CA GLY A 180 1.07 5.86 16.32
C GLY A 180 2.39 6.60 16.15
N THR A 181 3.54 5.91 16.18
CA THR A 181 4.83 6.59 16.26
C THR A 181 5.52 6.74 14.91
N LYS A 182 5.35 5.80 13.97
CA LYS A 182 6.16 5.76 12.74
C LYS A 182 5.40 5.30 11.51
N THR A 183 5.79 5.87 10.36
CA THR A 183 5.54 5.29 9.04
C THR A 183 6.81 4.58 8.57
N THR A 184 6.67 3.39 7.99
CA THR A 184 7.82 2.59 7.52
C THR A 184 7.61 2.12 6.09
N ILE A 185 8.71 1.80 5.42
CA ILE A 185 8.73 1.00 4.22
C ILE A 185 9.18 -0.40 4.63
N SER A 186 8.36 -1.40 4.32
CA SER A 186 8.63 -2.80 4.69
C SER A 186 8.52 -3.71 3.48
N GLU A 187 9.47 -4.63 3.34
CA GLU A 187 9.43 -5.72 2.36
C GLU A 187 8.45 -6.79 2.83
N LEU A 188 7.59 -7.30 1.95
CA LEU A 188 6.89 -8.54 2.21
C LEU A 188 7.84 -9.71 1.96
N LYS A 189 8.21 -10.43 3.02
CA LYS A 189 9.12 -11.56 2.95
C LYS A 189 8.69 -12.65 3.92
N ASN A 190 8.60 -13.90 3.47
CA ASN A 190 8.13 -15.02 4.29
C ASN A 190 6.81 -14.73 5.03
N ASN A 191 5.83 -14.16 4.31
CA ASN A 191 4.49 -13.84 4.82
C ASN A 191 4.49 -12.88 6.03
N ARG A 192 5.52 -12.04 6.16
CA ARG A 192 5.63 -11.00 7.20
C ARG A 192 6.25 -9.73 6.62
N PHE A 193 6.04 -8.62 7.31
CA PHE A 193 6.74 -7.38 7.00
C PHE A 193 8.12 -7.36 7.65
N GLU A 194 9.14 -7.08 6.83
CA GLU A 194 10.48 -6.74 7.29
C GLU A 194 10.74 -5.26 6.98
N THR A 195 10.83 -4.42 8.01
CA THR A 195 11.12 -2.99 7.83
C THR A 195 12.52 -2.80 7.23
N VAL A 196 12.59 -2.07 6.12
CA VAL A 196 13.83 -1.75 5.41
C VAL A 196 14.19 -0.27 5.50
N THR A 197 13.20 0.60 5.70
CA THR A 197 13.38 2.04 5.89
C THR A 197 12.34 2.55 6.90
N GLU A 198 12.79 3.26 7.93
CA GLU A 198 11.91 4.04 8.79
C GLU A 198 11.84 5.47 8.27
N LEU A 199 10.63 6.03 8.20
CA LEU A 199 10.45 7.46 7.94
C LEU A 199 10.56 8.20 9.28
N PRO A 200 11.02 9.46 9.30
CA PRO A 200 11.38 10.14 10.54
C PRO A 200 10.18 10.46 11.43
N GLU A 201 8.97 10.41 10.87
CA GLU A 201 7.73 10.62 11.60
C GLU A 201 6.60 9.78 11.03
N LYS A 202 5.47 9.78 11.74
CA LYS A 202 4.21 9.27 11.20
C LYS A 202 3.65 10.29 10.21
N ILE A 203 3.40 9.85 8.99
CA ILE A 203 2.95 10.72 7.90
C ILE A 203 1.45 10.61 7.69
N PHE A 204 0.90 9.39 7.79
CA PHE A 204 -0.49 9.11 7.44
C PHE A 204 -1.35 8.91 8.69
N TYR A 205 -2.33 9.81 8.85
CA TYR A 205 -3.35 9.75 9.91
C TYR A 205 -4.75 9.49 9.35
N SER A 206 -4.90 9.62 8.05
CA SER A 206 -6.09 9.29 7.26
C SER A 206 -5.64 8.61 5.96
N GLU A 207 -6.60 8.02 5.23
CA GLU A 207 -6.31 7.51 3.88
C GLU A 207 -5.84 8.68 2.98
N PRO A 208 -4.66 8.58 2.33
CA PRO A 208 -4.22 9.58 1.39
C PRO A 208 -4.92 9.41 0.04
N ILE A 209 -4.86 10.45 -0.79
CA ILE A 209 -5.14 10.30 -2.23
C ILE A 209 -3.94 9.60 -2.85
N ILE A 210 -4.16 8.46 -3.48
CA ILE A 210 -3.12 7.64 -4.10
C ILE A 210 -3.22 7.79 -5.61
N VAL A 211 -2.11 8.20 -6.23
CA VAL A 211 -1.94 8.23 -7.69
C VAL A 211 -0.81 7.26 -8.02
N LYS A 212 -1.14 6.16 -8.69
CA LYS A 212 -0.16 5.16 -9.13
C LYS A 212 0.11 5.33 -10.62
N LYS A 213 1.32 5.77 -10.98
CA LYS A 213 1.74 6.00 -12.37
C LYS A 213 2.39 4.78 -12.98
N ALA A 214 3.12 4.01 -12.16
CA ALA A 214 3.74 2.74 -12.52
C ALA A 214 3.90 1.85 -11.27
N GLU A 215 4.45 0.65 -11.43
CA GLU A 215 4.69 -0.26 -10.29
C GLU A 215 5.66 0.30 -9.24
N ASN A 216 6.60 1.15 -9.68
CA ASN A 216 7.64 1.81 -8.90
C ASN A 216 7.51 3.34 -8.93
N ASP A 217 6.33 3.87 -9.28
CA ASP A 217 6.06 5.31 -9.37
C ASP A 217 4.67 5.62 -8.80
N LEU A 218 4.66 6.28 -7.63
CA LEU A 218 3.44 6.59 -6.90
C LEU A 218 3.56 7.94 -6.18
N GLU A 219 2.42 8.61 -6.07
CA GLU A 219 2.27 9.84 -5.31
C GLU A 219 1.14 9.67 -4.28
N LEU A 220 1.42 10.00 -3.02
CA LEU A 220 0.43 10.03 -1.95
C LEU A 220 0.25 11.44 -1.44
N TYR A 221 -0.98 11.95 -1.52
CA TYR A 221 -1.35 13.27 -1.03
C TYR A 221 -2.06 13.13 0.30
N PHE A 222 -1.54 13.79 1.33
CA PHE A 222 -2.06 13.73 2.69
C PHE A 222 -2.26 15.14 3.25
N GLN A 223 -3.24 15.29 4.15
CA GLN A 223 -3.65 16.61 4.66
C GLN A 223 -3.63 16.73 6.19
N HIS A 224 -3.42 15.63 6.91
CA HIS A 224 -3.42 15.60 8.37
C HIS A 224 -2.22 14.83 8.94
N PRO A 225 -1.58 15.32 10.02
CA PRO A 225 -1.77 16.63 10.66
C PRO A 225 -1.19 17.78 9.82
N GLN A 226 -0.28 17.47 8.91
CA GLN A 226 0.32 18.39 7.96
C GLN A 226 -0.12 18.06 6.55
N LYS A 227 -0.14 19.07 5.69
CA LYS A 227 -0.40 18.90 4.27
C LYS A 227 0.91 18.54 3.58
N GLY A 228 0.89 17.48 2.78
CA GLY A 228 2.08 17.08 2.06
C GLY A 228 1.84 16.09 0.95
N ILE A 229 2.92 15.85 0.21
CA ILE A 229 2.97 14.89 -0.88
C ILE A 229 4.19 14.00 -0.63
N MET A 230 3.95 12.69 -0.59
CA MET A 230 5.01 11.70 -0.69
C MET A 230 5.08 11.19 -2.12
N LYS A 231 6.22 11.40 -2.78
CA LYS A 231 6.51 10.85 -4.10
C LYS A 231 7.53 9.74 -3.95
N LEU A 232 7.24 8.60 -4.57
CA LEU A 232 8.20 7.52 -4.71
C LEU A 232 8.43 7.26 -6.20
N HIS A 233 9.70 7.22 -6.56
CA HIS A 233 10.16 6.87 -7.90
C HIS A 233 11.43 6.02 -7.75
N ASP A 234 11.36 4.77 -8.19
CA ASP A 234 12.39 3.75 -7.94
C ASP A 234 12.72 3.59 -6.45
N ASN A 235 13.98 3.84 -6.08
CA ASN A 235 14.47 3.76 -4.70
C ASN A 235 14.43 5.12 -3.98
N LYS A 236 13.88 6.17 -4.61
CA LYS A 236 13.88 7.52 -4.04
C LYS A 236 12.49 7.86 -3.51
N ILE A 237 12.45 8.31 -2.27
CA ILE A 237 11.26 8.79 -1.60
C ILE A 237 11.47 10.26 -1.28
N GLN A 238 10.62 11.12 -1.80
CA GLN A 238 10.59 12.54 -1.48
C GLN A 238 9.30 12.86 -0.76
N ILE A 239 9.40 13.46 0.42
CA ILE A 239 8.27 13.98 1.17
C ILE A 239 8.37 15.51 1.11
N THR A 240 7.33 16.17 0.62
CA THR A 240 7.24 17.62 0.58
C THR A 240 6.09 18.06 1.47
N TYR A 241 6.40 18.82 2.53
CA TYR A 241 5.41 19.46 3.39
C TYR A 241 5.10 20.87 2.92
N TYR A 242 3.81 21.22 2.93
CA TYR A 242 3.30 22.51 2.47
C TYR A 242 2.84 23.31 3.69
N GLU A 243 3.34 24.53 3.84
CA GLU A 243 3.06 25.40 5.00
C GLU A 243 1.76 26.20 4.87
N LYS A 244 1.17 26.27 3.67
CA LYS A 244 -0.05 27.05 3.38
C LYS A 244 -1.18 26.14 2.88
#